data_AF-A0A4Z1D616-F1
#
_entry.id   AF-A0A4Z1D616-F1
#
_cell.length_a   1.000
_cell.length_b   1.000
_cell.length_c   1.000
_cell.angle_alpha   90.00
_cell.angle_beta   90.00
_cell.angle_gamma   90.00
#
_symmetry.space_group_name_H-M   'P 1'
#
loop_
_entity.id
_entity.type
_entity.pdbx_description
1 polymer ?
#
loop_
_entity_poly.entity_id
_entity_poly.type
_entity_poly.pdbx_seq_one_letter_code
_entity_poly.pdbx_strand_id
1 'polypeptide(L)'
;MPSLHDFTTWQPLLRLLHAAHAETLSAPGGHVAGQISPGAWSVPLPYRPPQPGRASQVSDNQDQFDAVGRIVDALQESGSKGVSFVVEASSAPGGVRLHLISSGSSAEPGVATAHPGTLLLADGALPEPVRRRPDPVPGAVPAPSADVGLLQRTLRERLPDAVGASEEEIAAAEARLGVPLPAELRALYRIVRGRYQDWDDYREPYDTIGCEFFPLDEVYVADAASRHVLWRFGAMEAVETGPEDAVQGLVGSPGWIVFGDNGGGDRIAVDLTPGPQGHVGQVVIIGHEENVGAGLVADSLTDMVVHRHFDGRPVRRAERPPLVAHVNRASLPSVEAAAHAGLEVLSIGVWEKEPLSLAPVFGLPRLRTLCAYPGTLADPCEISRLTHLEYLQLPPAEWRVLLDAEAVPTGLLAAGIEAHRQRDNPLQTIALANEILALYGRPLITGITVLEGTAS
;
A
#
# COMPACT_ATOMS: atom_id res chain seq x y z
N MET A 1 -29.77 -4.03 -18.69
CA MET A 1 -28.74 -3.92 -17.65
C MET A 1 -27.46 -3.46 -18.32
N PRO A 2 -26.78 -2.44 -17.79
CA PRO A 2 -25.54 -1.95 -18.37
C PRO A 2 -24.47 -3.04 -18.29
N SER A 3 -23.94 -3.46 -19.44
CA SER A 3 -22.83 -4.40 -19.50
C SER A 3 -21.52 -3.63 -19.61
N LEU A 4 -20.48 -4.07 -18.90
CA LEU A 4 -19.15 -3.46 -18.99
C LEU A 4 -18.58 -3.53 -20.41
N HIS A 5 -18.96 -4.55 -21.18
CA HIS A 5 -18.52 -4.78 -22.56
C HIS A 5 -19.46 -4.17 -23.61
N ASP A 6 -20.43 -3.35 -23.20
CA ASP A 6 -21.29 -2.60 -24.09
C ASP A 6 -20.82 -1.14 -24.20
N PHE A 7 -20.57 -0.67 -25.42
CA PHE A 7 -20.14 0.70 -25.68
C PHE A 7 -21.12 1.74 -25.12
N THR A 8 -22.42 1.45 -25.10
CA THR A 8 -23.46 2.38 -24.62
C THR A 8 -23.34 2.69 -23.13
N THR A 9 -22.81 1.77 -22.33
CA THR A 9 -22.48 1.97 -20.91
C THR A 9 -21.43 3.08 -20.75
N TRP A 10 -20.46 3.14 -21.67
CA TRP A 10 -19.33 4.06 -21.64
C TRP A 10 -19.59 5.39 -22.34
N GLN A 11 -20.60 5.44 -23.22
CA GLN A 11 -20.88 6.59 -24.07
C GLN A 11 -20.99 7.93 -23.30
N PRO A 12 -21.64 8.04 -22.13
CA PRO A 12 -21.67 9.28 -21.36
C PRO A 12 -20.28 9.76 -20.93
N LEU A 13 -19.42 8.84 -20.50
CA LEU A 13 -18.06 9.15 -20.10
C LEU A 13 -17.19 9.54 -21.31
N LEU A 14 -17.31 8.79 -22.41
CA LEU A 14 -16.57 9.05 -23.64
C LEU A 14 -16.90 10.43 -24.23
N ARG A 15 -18.15 10.91 -24.11
CA ARG A 15 -18.54 12.28 -24.48
C ARG A 15 -17.76 13.33 -23.70
N LEU A 16 -17.69 13.17 -22.38
CA LEU A 16 -16.98 14.11 -21.50
C LEU A 16 -15.48 14.11 -21.79
N LEU A 17 -14.88 12.93 -21.97
CA LEU A 17 -13.47 12.78 -22.31
C LEU A 17 -13.15 13.40 -23.68
N HIS A 18 -14.00 13.15 -24.69
CA HIS A 18 -13.81 13.71 -26.02
C HIS A 18 -13.89 15.23 -26.03
N ALA A 19 -14.84 15.81 -25.28
CA ALA A 19 -14.97 17.26 -25.15
C ALA A 19 -13.78 17.89 -24.40
N ALA A 20 -13.27 17.22 -23.36
CA ALA A 20 -12.16 17.73 -22.55
C ALA A 20 -10.79 17.57 -23.23
N HIS A 21 -10.61 16.56 -24.08
CA HIS A 21 -9.31 16.16 -24.66
C HIS A 21 -9.34 16.10 -26.20
N ALA A 22 -10.13 16.96 -26.83
CA ALA A 22 -10.31 16.95 -28.29
C ALA A 22 -8.98 17.06 -29.05
N GLU A 23 -8.07 17.93 -28.61
CA GLU A 23 -6.74 18.10 -29.22
C GLU A 23 -5.88 16.84 -29.04
N THR A 24 -5.81 16.30 -27.82
CA THR A 24 -5.04 15.08 -27.52
C THR A 24 -5.53 13.91 -28.35
N LEU A 25 -6.84 13.65 -28.38
CA LEU A 25 -7.41 12.52 -29.11
C LEU A 25 -7.32 12.70 -30.63
N SER A 26 -7.21 13.93 -31.13
CA SER A 26 -7.03 14.19 -32.56
C SER A 26 -5.56 14.10 -33.01
N ALA A 27 -4.62 14.15 -32.07
CA ALA A 27 -3.19 14.04 -32.37
C ALA A 27 -2.80 12.59 -32.73
N PRO A 28 -1.89 12.38 -33.70
CA PRO A 28 -1.37 11.04 -34.00
C PRO A 28 -0.75 10.39 -32.77
N GLY A 29 -1.25 9.20 -32.40
CA GLY A 29 -0.79 8.47 -31.22
C GLY A 29 -1.26 9.05 -29.88
N GLY A 30 -2.16 10.04 -29.90
CA GLY A 30 -2.72 10.62 -28.69
C GLY A 30 -3.76 9.70 -28.04
N HIS A 31 -3.66 9.59 -26.72
CA HIS A 31 -4.51 8.71 -25.92
C HIS A 31 -4.94 9.40 -24.62
N VAL A 32 -6.03 8.89 -24.05
CA VAL A 32 -6.54 9.30 -22.75
C VAL A 32 -6.82 8.04 -21.94
N ALA A 33 -6.32 7.96 -20.70
CA ALA A 33 -6.41 6.74 -19.92
C ALA A 33 -6.88 6.99 -18.49
N GLY A 34 -7.53 6.00 -17.90
CA GLY A 34 -8.06 6.08 -16.56
C GLY A 34 -8.37 4.72 -15.96
N GLN A 35 -8.85 4.74 -14.73
CA GLN A 35 -9.18 3.55 -13.94
C GLN A 35 -10.45 3.81 -13.15
N ILE A 36 -11.37 2.85 -13.14
CA ILE A 36 -12.63 2.94 -12.40
C ILE A 36 -12.78 1.68 -11.56
N SER A 37 -13.08 1.86 -10.27
CA SER A 37 -13.44 0.80 -9.33
C SER A 37 -14.70 1.19 -8.56
N PRO A 38 -15.38 0.26 -7.88
CA PRO A 38 -16.58 0.59 -7.11
C PRO A 38 -16.34 1.60 -5.98
N GLY A 39 -15.13 1.66 -5.41
CA GLY A 39 -14.81 2.55 -4.29
C GLY A 39 -14.07 3.83 -4.67
N ALA A 40 -13.47 3.90 -5.85
CA ALA A 40 -12.68 5.05 -6.30
C ALA A 40 -12.49 5.04 -7.82
N TRP A 41 -12.24 6.21 -8.40
CA TRP A 41 -11.93 6.34 -9.81
C TRP A 41 -10.89 7.42 -10.07
N SER A 42 -10.09 7.21 -11.11
CA SER A 42 -9.15 8.17 -11.67
C SER A 42 -9.50 8.33 -13.14
N VAL A 43 -10.27 9.36 -13.45
CA VAL A 43 -10.66 9.70 -14.81
C VAL A 43 -10.06 11.07 -15.11
N PRO A 44 -9.38 11.25 -16.25
CA PRO A 44 -8.76 12.51 -16.61
C PRO A 44 -9.84 13.50 -17.08
N LEU A 45 -10.64 14.03 -16.17
CA LEU A 45 -11.58 15.13 -16.44
C LEU A 45 -11.13 16.36 -15.66
N PRO A 46 -11.43 17.58 -16.16
CA PRO A 46 -11.09 18.81 -15.44
C PRO A 46 -11.73 18.79 -14.04
N TYR A 47 -10.91 18.97 -13.01
CA TYR A 47 -11.39 19.12 -11.64
C TYR A 47 -12.10 20.48 -11.50
N ARG A 48 -13.37 20.45 -11.08
CA ARG A 48 -14.13 21.66 -10.75
C ARG A 48 -14.06 21.87 -9.23
N PRO A 49 -13.28 22.86 -8.74
CA PRO A 49 -13.13 23.07 -7.31
C PRO A 49 -14.45 23.52 -6.67
N PRO A 50 -14.73 23.15 -5.41
CA PRO A 50 -15.86 23.70 -4.69
C PRO A 50 -15.72 25.21 -4.48
N GLN A 51 -16.84 25.88 -4.22
CA GLN A 51 -16.81 27.28 -3.82
C GLN A 51 -16.00 27.45 -2.52
N PRO A 52 -15.22 28.54 -2.37
CA PRO A 52 -14.49 28.82 -1.14
C PRO A 52 -15.42 28.75 0.09
N GLY A 53 -15.01 27.99 1.11
CA GLY A 53 -15.80 27.80 2.34
C GLY A 53 -16.88 26.72 2.28
N ARG A 54 -16.99 25.96 1.18
CA ARG A 54 -17.88 24.80 1.05
C ARG A 54 -17.07 23.53 0.73
N ALA A 55 -17.45 22.39 1.31
CA ALA A 55 -16.89 21.10 0.95
C ALA A 55 -17.30 20.69 -0.48
N SER A 56 -16.49 19.87 -1.16
CA SER A 56 -16.84 19.33 -2.46
C SER A 56 -18.10 18.46 -2.36
N GLN A 57 -19.07 18.68 -3.23
CA GLN A 57 -20.29 17.89 -3.30
C GLN A 57 -20.40 17.16 -4.64
N VAL A 58 -21.06 16.00 -4.64
CA VAL A 58 -21.38 15.23 -5.86
C VAL A 58 -22.06 16.12 -6.92
N SER A 59 -22.95 17.02 -6.48
CA SER A 59 -23.65 17.97 -7.35
C SER A 59 -22.73 18.88 -8.16
N ASP A 60 -21.51 19.14 -7.68
CA ASP A 60 -20.55 20.04 -8.37
C ASP A 60 -19.98 19.40 -9.64
N ASN A 61 -20.03 18.06 -9.74
CA ASN A 61 -19.56 17.27 -10.88
C ASN A 61 -20.59 16.19 -11.28
N GLN A 62 -21.89 16.48 -11.16
CA GLN A 62 -22.98 15.51 -11.34
C GLN A 62 -22.87 14.74 -12.67
N ASP A 63 -22.52 15.43 -13.76
CA ASP A 63 -22.29 14.84 -15.08
C ASP A 63 -21.20 13.75 -15.07
N GLN A 64 -20.11 13.99 -14.35
CA GLN A 64 -19.02 13.02 -14.19
C GLN A 64 -19.45 11.85 -13.32
N PHE A 65 -20.10 12.12 -12.18
CA PHE A 65 -20.58 11.08 -11.27
C PHE A 65 -21.65 10.19 -11.91
N ASP A 66 -22.57 10.74 -12.69
CA ASP A 66 -23.59 9.97 -13.42
C ASP A 66 -22.96 9.08 -14.49
N ALA A 67 -21.95 9.60 -15.21
CA ALA A 67 -21.24 8.85 -16.24
C ALA A 67 -20.42 7.70 -15.65
N VAL A 68 -19.69 7.94 -14.56
CA VAL A 68 -18.91 6.91 -13.86
C VAL A 68 -19.82 5.94 -13.11
N GLY A 69 -20.92 6.42 -12.53
CA GLY A 69 -21.88 5.62 -11.77
C GLY A 69 -22.44 4.45 -12.58
N ARG A 70 -22.77 4.67 -13.87
CA ARG A 70 -23.20 3.60 -14.77
C ARG A 70 -22.17 2.48 -14.94
N ILE A 71 -20.89 2.83 -14.96
CA ILE A 71 -19.79 1.88 -15.08
C ILE A 71 -19.58 1.16 -13.74
N VAL A 72 -19.69 1.89 -12.62
CA VAL A 72 -19.64 1.32 -11.27
C VAL A 72 -20.76 0.30 -11.05
N ASP A 73 -21.99 0.60 -11.47
CA ASP A 73 -23.12 -0.34 -11.40
C ASP A 73 -22.81 -1.62 -12.20
N ALA A 74 -22.30 -1.48 -13.42
CA ALA A 74 -21.90 -2.63 -14.25
C ALA A 74 -20.72 -3.44 -13.63
N LEU A 75 -19.78 -2.78 -12.96
CA LEU A 75 -18.70 -3.44 -12.23
C LEU A 75 -19.24 -4.23 -11.03
N GLN A 76 -20.17 -3.65 -10.26
CA GLN A 76 -20.81 -4.31 -9.13
C GLN A 76 -21.64 -5.52 -9.57
N GLU A 77 -22.45 -5.38 -10.63
CA GLU A 77 -23.25 -6.48 -11.19
C GLU A 77 -22.37 -7.65 -11.67
N SER A 78 -21.19 -7.36 -12.23
CA SER A 78 -20.24 -8.37 -12.70
C SER A 78 -19.32 -8.93 -11.60
N GLY A 79 -19.36 -8.38 -10.38
CA GLY A 79 -18.42 -8.72 -9.30
C GLY A 79 -16.96 -8.30 -9.59
N SER A 80 -16.75 -7.38 -10.53
CA SER A 80 -15.42 -6.93 -10.94
C SER A 80 -14.86 -5.91 -9.94
N LYS A 81 -13.58 -6.06 -9.57
CA LYS A 81 -12.90 -5.14 -8.63
C LYS A 81 -12.56 -3.78 -9.23
N GLY A 82 -12.57 -3.68 -10.56
CA GLY A 82 -12.30 -2.46 -11.31
C GLY A 82 -11.93 -2.75 -12.76
N VAL A 83 -11.81 -1.67 -13.55
CA VAL A 83 -11.42 -1.71 -14.96
C VAL A 83 -10.46 -0.55 -15.23
N SER A 84 -9.36 -0.86 -15.91
CA SER A 84 -8.49 0.16 -16.51
C SER A 84 -8.90 0.37 -17.95
N PHE A 85 -8.81 1.60 -18.45
CA PHE A 85 -9.19 1.89 -19.82
C PHE A 85 -8.24 2.86 -20.52
N VAL A 86 -8.18 2.74 -21.85
CA VAL A 86 -7.49 3.67 -22.76
C VAL A 86 -8.44 4.04 -23.87
N VAL A 87 -8.52 5.33 -24.19
CA VAL A 87 -9.29 5.89 -25.30
C VAL A 87 -8.32 6.46 -26.32
N GLU A 88 -8.47 6.04 -27.57
CA GLU A 88 -7.74 6.54 -28.73
C GLU A 88 -8.73 7.00 -29.81
N ALA A 89 -8.27 7.78 -30.78
CA ALA A 89 -9.06 8.04 -31.97
C ALA A 89 -9.30 6.74 -32.77
N SER A 90 -10.52 6.56 -33.25
CA SER A 90 -10.81 5.54 -34.25
C SER A 90 -10.35 6.01 -35.63
N SER A 91 -10.16 5.05 -36.55
CA SER A 91 -9.96 5.33 -37.97
C SER A 91 -11.21 5.93 -38.64
N ALA A 92 -12.39 5.80 -38.02
CA ALA A 92 -13.63 6.45 -38.48
C ALA A 92 -13.67 7.94 -38.05
N PRO A 93 -14.07 8.88 -38.92
CA PRO A 93 -14.20 10.29 -38.57
C PRO A 93 -15.12 10.50 -37.37
N GLY A 94 -14.61 11.11 -36.29
CA GLY A 94 -15.36 11.35 -35.05
C GLY A 94 -15.61 10.10 -34.19
N GLY A 95 -15.03 8.96 -34.55
CA GLY A 95 -15.08 7.73 -33.78
C GLY A 95 -14.01 7.68 -32.70
N VAL A 96 -14.30 6.95 -31.62
CA VAL A 96 -13.34 6.64 -30.56
C VAL A 96 -13.18 5.13 -30.44
N ARG A 97 -11.97 4.70 -30.10
CA ARG A 97 -11.65 3.33 -29.73
C ARG A 97 -11.40 3.27 -28.24
N LEU A 98 -12.17 2.46 -27.54
CA LEU A 98 -12.07 2.23 -26.10
C LEU A 98 -11.46 0.84 -25.87
N HIS A 99 -10.31 0.82 -25.22
CA HIS A 99 -9.64 -0.39 -24.77
C HIS A 99 -9.95 -0.59 -23.29
N LEU A 100 -10.58 -1.70 -22.95
CA LEU A 100 -10.80 -2.14 -21.58
C LEU A 100 -9.75 -3.16 -21.20
N ILE A 101 -8.98 -2.86 -20.17
CA ILE A 101 -7.85 -3.64 -19.70
C ILE A 101 -8.26 -4.33 -18.40
N SER A 102 -8.28 -5.66 -18.43
CA SER A 102 -8.42 -6.51 -17.26
C SER A 102 -7.04 -6.83 -16.67
N SER A 103 -6.89 -6.64 -15.36
CA SER A 103 -5.68 -7.04 -14.65
C SER A 103 -5.51 -8.56 -14.74
N GLY A 104 -4.42 -9.02 -15.31
CA GLY A 104 -4.04 -10.44 -15.31
C GLY A 104 -3.54 -10.90 -13.93
N SER A 105 -3.31 -12.20 -13.75
CA SER A 105 -2.80 -12.76 -12.48
C SER A 105 -1.31 -12.49 -12.23
N SER A 106 -0.57 -12.02 -13.25
CA SER A 106 0.88 -11.81 -13.18
C SER A 106 1.29 -10.36 -13.01
N ALA A 107 0.34 -9.48 -12.68
CA ALA A 107 0.63 -8.08 -12.37
C ALA A 107 -0.29 -7.57 -11.26
N GLU A 108 0.27 -6.79 -10.35
CA GLU A 108 -0.49 -5.98 -9.42
C GLU A 108 -1.26 -4.87 -10.19
N PRO A 109 -2.39 -4.38 -9.66
CA PRO A 109 -3.07 -3.24 -10.25
C PRO A 109 -2.20 -1.98 -10.18
N GLY A 110 -2.29 -1.15 -11.21
CA GLY A 110 -1.76 0.21 -11.16
C GLY A 110 -2.49 1.04 -10.09
N VAL A 111 -1.77 1.96 -9.45
CA VAL A 111 -2.33 2.88 -8.44
C VAL A 111 -2.76 4.17 -9.14
N ALA A 112 -4.07 4.37 -9.26
CA ALA A 112 -4.67 5.53 -9.93
C ALA A 112 -4.13 5.74 -11.35
N THR A 113 -4.00 4.64 -12.10
CA THR A 113 -3.47 4.66 -13.47
C THR A 113 -3.92 3.43 -14.25
N ALA A 114 -3.99 3.56 -15.58
CA ALA A 114 -4.25 2.45 -16.49
C ALA A 114 -2.99 1.64 -16.84
N HIS A 115 -1.80 2.12 -16.49
CA HIS A 115 -0.57 1.33 -16.64
C HIS A 115 -0.62 0.10 -15.74
N PRO A 116 -0.01 -1.03 -16.15
CA PRO A 116 0.15 -2.17 -15.27
C PRO A 116 0.93 -1.75 -14.02
N GLY A 117 0.59 -2.33 -12.87
CA GLY A 117 1.38 -2.18 -11.65
C GLY A 117 2.66 -3.03 -11.74
N THR A 118 3.16 -3.46 -10.59
CA THR A 118 4.32 -4.35 -10.54
C THR A 118 4.00 -5.70 -11.19
N LEU A 119 4.88 -6.14 -12.08
CA LEU A 119 4.88 -7.47 -12.68
C LEU A 119 5.40 -8.49 -11.67
N LEU A 120 4.67 -9.59 -11.49
CA LEU A 120 5.03 -10.70 -10.61
C LEU A 120 5.77 -11.76 -11.41
N LEU A 121 7.09 -11.81 -11.23
CA LEU A 121 8.01 -12.66 -12.01
C LEU A 121 8.21 -14.05 -11.39
N ALA A 122 7.70 -14.26 -10.17
CA ALA A 122 7.66 -15.56 -9.51
C ALA A 122 6.31 -15.78 -8.78
N ASP A 123 5.90 -17.03 -8.62
CA ASP A 123 4.66 -17.38 -7.92
C ASP A 123 4.75 -17.07 -6.42
N GLY A 124 3.71 -16.40 -5.90
CA GLY A 124 3.65 -16.04 -4.48
C GLY A 124 4.77 -15.08 -4.04
N ALA A 125 5.40 -14.38 -4.99
CA ALA A 125 6.47 -13.45 -4.69
C ALA A 125 5.94 -12.31 -3.82
N LEU A 126 6.62 -12.06 -2.69
CA LEU A 126 6.37 -10.94 -1.78
C LEU A 126 7.67 -10.15 -1.58
N PRO A 127 7.64 -8.83 -1.39
CA PRO A 127 8.86 -8.05 -1.13
C PRO A 127 9.48 -8.46 0.20
N GLU A 128 10.81 -8.34 0.32
CA GLU A 128 11.58 -8.86 1.45
C GLU A 128 11.05 -8.45 2.85
N PRO A 129 10.67 -7.17 3.09
CA PRO A 129 10.14 -6.78 4.40
C PRO A 129 8.85 -7.50 4.79
N VAL A 130 8.00 -7.86 3.81
CA VAL A 130 6.72 -8.57 4.02
C VAL A 130 6.98 -10.03 4.39
N ARG A 131 8.11 -10.61 3.97
CA ARG A 131 8.49 -12.00 4.28
C ARG A 131 9.09 -12.15 5.68
N ARG A 132 9.50 -11.05 6.32
CA ARG A 132 10.13 -11.08 7.65
C ARG A 132 9.14 -11.53 8.70
N ARG A 133 9.61 -12.43 9.56
CA ARG A 133 8.89 -12.88 10.76
C ARG A 133 9.51 -12.20 11.99
N PRO A 134 8.75 -12.06 13.08
CA PRO A 134 9.33 -11.59 14.33
C PRO A 134 10.45 -12.53 14.80
N ASP A 135 11.56 -11.94 15.19
CA ASP A 135 12.65 -12.65 15.85
C ASP A 135 12.21 -13.01 17.27
N PRO A 136 12.36 -14.27 17.71
CA PRO A 136 12.06 -14.62 19.09
C PRO A 136 12.95 -13.83 20.05
N VAL A 137 12.36 -13.29 21.13
CA VAL A 137 13.08 -12.68 22.25
C VAL A 137 12.91 -13.57 23.48
N PRO A 138 13.77 -14.58 23.69
CA PRO A 138 13.66 -15.49 24.82
C PRO A 138 13.78 -14.72 26.15
N GLY A 139 12.77 -14.85 27.01
CA GLY A 139 12.72 -14.14 28.29
C GLY A 139 12.00 -12.80 28.25
N ALA A 140 11.38 -12.42 27.12
CA ALA A 140 10.43 -11.32 27.11
C ALA A 140 9.29 -11.60 28.10
N VAL A 141 9.02 -10.63 28.98
CA VAL A 141 8.00 -10.70 30.03
C VAL A 141 7.11 -9.46 29.97
N PRO A 142 5.89 -9.51 30.54
CA PRO A 142 5.10 -8.31 30.74
C PRO A 142 5.84 -7.24 31.54
N ALA A 143 5.51 -5.98 31.27
CA ALA A 143 6.11 -4.86 31.98
C ALA A 143 5.74 -4.89 33.48
N PRO A 144 6.57 -4.32 34.37
CA PRO A 144 6.20 -4.14 35.78
C PRO A 144 4.91 -3.34 35.99
N SER A 145 4.51 -2.53 35.00
CA SER A 145 3.26 -1.75 35.02
C SER A 145 2.02 -2.59 34.74
N ALA A 146 2.15 -3.81 34.21
CA ALA A 146 1.02 -4.67 33.88
C ALA A 146 0.33 -5.18 35.16
N ASP A 147 -0.84 -4.62 35.47
CA ASP A 147 -1.66 -5.00 36.64
C ASP A 147 -3.14 -5.08 36.27
N VAL A 148 -3.58 -6.30 35.96
CA VAL A 148 -4.98 -6.64 35.65
C VAL A 148 -5.95 -6.11 36.71
N GLY A 149 -5.59 -6.18 38.00
CA GLY A 149 -6.44 -5.73 39.08
C GLY A 149 -6.59 -4.21 39.10
N LEU A 150 -5.49 -3.48 38.87
CA LEU A 150 -5.51 -2.02 38.73
C LEU A 150 -6.32 -1.59 37.50
N LEU A 151 -6.05 -2.19 36.34
CA LEU A 151 -6.80 -1.93 35.11
C LEU A 151 -8.32 -2.08 35.34
N GLN A 152 -8.74 -3.21 35.93
CA GLN A 152 -10.15 -3.46 36.20
C GLN A 152 -10.79 -2.43 37.15
N ARG A 153 -10.07 -2.00 38.19
CA ARG A 153 -10.58 -0.97 39.12
C ARG A 153 -10.72 0.37 38.41
N THR A 154 -9.71 0.79 37.66
CA THR A 154 -9.71 2.05 36.92
C THR A 154 -10.81 2.10 35.86
N LEU A 155 -11.02 1.01 35.12
CA LEU A 155 -12.09 0.94 34.12
C LEU A 155 -13.47 1.03 34.75
N ARG A 156 -13.76 0.28 35.83
CA ARG A 156 -15.07 0.35 36.51
C ARG A 156 -15.34 1.72 37.14
N GLU A 157 -14.30 2.39 37.62
CA GLU A 157 -14.43 3.75 38.17
C GLU A 157 -14.76 4.77 37.07
N ARG A 158 -14.09 4.69 35.92
CA ARG A 158 -14.24 5.66 34.82
C ARG A 158 -15.42 5.35 33.90
N LEU A 159 -15.82 4.08 33.79
CA LEU A 159 -16.90 3.58 32.93
C LEU A 159 -17.88 2.71 33.75
N PRO A 160 -18.64 3.31 34.69
CA PRO A 160 -19.50 2.56 35.61
C PRO A 160 -20.68 1.85 34.92
N ASP A 161 -21.11 2.36 33.77
CA ASP A 161 -22.26 1.86 33.00
C ASP A 161 -21.85 0.92 31.87
N ALA A 162 -20.56 0.62 31.71
CA ALA A 162 -20.07 -0.19 30.61
C ALA A 162 -20.55 -1.65 30.69
N VAL A 163 -20.88 -2.20 29.53
CA VAL A 163 -21.29 -3.59 29.38
C VAL A 163 -20.08 -4.42 28.96
N GLY A 164 -19.79 -5.47 29.73
CA GLY A 164 -18.72 -6.43 29.42
C GLY A 164 -19.15 -7.52 28.44
N ALA A 165 -18.18 -8.11 27.76
CA ALA A 165 -18.36 -9.28 26.91
C ALA A 165 -18.54 -10.55 27.75
N SER A 166 -19.31 -11.51 27.23
CA SER A 166 -19.43 -12.82 27.85
C SER A 166 -18.17 -13.68 27.61
N GLU A 167 -17.98 -14.72 28.42
CA GLU A 167 -16.84 -15.64 28.22
C GLU A 167 -16.95 -16.39 26.89
N GLU A 168 -18.17 -16.64 26.41
CA GLU A 168 -18.43 -17.26 25.11
C GLU A 168 -18.04 -16.32 23.96
N GLU A 169 -18.35 -15.02 24.06
CA GLU A 169 -17.93 -14.01 23.07
C GLU A 169 -16.39 -13.91 23.00
N ILE A 170 -15.73 -13.88 24.17
CA ILE A 170 -14.27 -13.88 24.25
C ILE A 170 -13.67 -15.15 23.66
N ALA A 171 -14.20 -16.33 24.02
CA ALA A 171 -13.71 -17.60 23.50
C ALA A 171 -13.90 -17.73 21.99
N ALA A 172 -15.00 -17.20 21.44
CA ALA A 172 -15.23 -17.15 20.00
C ALA A 172 -14.22 -16.25 19.28
N ALA A 173 -13.88 -15.09 19.87
CA ALA A 173 -12.83 -14.22 19.34
C ALA A 173 -11.44 -14.90 19.39
N GLU A 174 -11.07 -15.51 20.50
CA GLU A 174 -9.81 -16.28 20.64
C GLU A 174 -9.70 -17.39 19.59
N ALA A 175 -10.80 -18.13 19.37
CA ALA A 175 -10.86 -19.18 18.35
C ALA A 175 -10.72 -18.62 16.92
N ARG A 176 -11.33 -17.45 16.63
CA ARG A 176 -11.22 -16.77 15.33
C ARG A 176 -9.82 -16.21 15.07
N LEU A 177 -9.19 -15.64 16.08
CA LEU A 177 -7.83 -15.09 16.00
C LEU A 177 -6.76 -16.18 15.94
N GLY A 178 -7.04 -17.37 16.46
CA GLY A 178 -6.08 -18.47 16.58
C GLY A 178 -5.05 -18.25 17.70
N VAL A 179 -5.22 -17.21 18.52
CA VAL A 179 -4.37 -16.86 19.66
C VAL A 179 -5.24 -16.44 20.86
N PRO A 180 -4.84 -16.78 22.10
CA PRO A 180 -5.56 -16.33 23.29
C PRO A 180 -5.39 -14.82 23.49
N LEU A 181 -6.41 -14.16 24.03
CA LEU A 181 -6.28 -12.76 24.39
C LEU A 181 -5.37 -12.63 25.63
N PRO A 182 -4.42 -11.69 25.63
CA PRO A 182 -3.59 -11.40 26.80
C PRO A 182 -4.43 -11.04 28.02
N ALA A 183 -3.93 -11.31 29.23
CA ALA A 183 -4.69 -11.19 30.47
C ALA A 183 -5.32 -9.80 30.66
N GLU A 184 -4.58 -8.73 30.34
CA GLU A 184 -5.09 -7.35 30.40
C GLU A 184 -6.16 -7.07 29.35
N LEU A 185 -5.96 -7.53 28.10
CA LEU A 185 -6.94 -7.33 27.02
C LEU A 185 -8.24 -8.10 27.30
N ARG A 186 -8.14 -9.32 27.82
CA ARG A 186 -9.29 -10.10 28.30
C ARG A 186 -10.01 -9.38 29.45
N ALA A 187 -9.26 -8.75 30.37
CA ALA A 187 -9.83 -8.01 31.48
C ALA A 187 -10.53 -6.72 31.04
N LEU A 188 -10.02 -6.04 30.02
CA LEU A 188 -10.66 -4.91 29.36
C LEU A 188 -12.00 -5.35 28.75
N TYR A 189 -12.01 -6.40 27.93
CA TYR A 189 -13.23 -6.89 27.28
C TYR A 189 -14.32 -7.38 28.24
N ARG A 190 -13.94 -7.90 29.42
CA ARG A 190 -14.88 -8.27 30.49
C ARG A 190 -15.61 -7.08 31.11
N ILE A 191 -15.13 -5.86 30.92
CA ILE A 191 -15.76 -4.64 31.44
C ILE A 191 -16.40 -3.85 30.30
N VAL A 192 -15.74 -3.81 29.13
CA VAL A 192 -16.15 -3.01 27.99
C VAL A 192 -16.16 -3.90 26.74
N ARG A 193 -17.33 -4.17 26.15
CA ARG A 193 -17.44 -5.02 24.94
C ARG A 193 -17.34 -4.27 23.62
N GLY A 194 -17.28 -2.94 23.66
CA GLY A 194 -16.98 -2.10 22.49
C GLY A 194 -18.08 -2.01 21.43
N ARG A 195 -19.32 -2.45 21.69
CA ARG A 195 -20.39 -2.31 20.70
C ARG A 195 -20.93 -0.91 20.67
N TYR A 196 -21.10 -0.35 19.48
CA TYR A 196 -21.66 0.98 19.29
C TYR A 196 -23.03 1.15 19.98
N GLN A 197 -23.87 0.10 20.01
CA GLN A 197 -25.19 0.16 20.65
C GLN A 197 -25.17 0.29 22.18
N ASP A 198 -24.01 0.10 22.82
CA ASP A 198 -23.88 0.21 24.27
C ASP A 198 -23.59 1.64 24.73
N TRP A 199 -23.32 2.55 23.79
CA TRP A 199 -22.90 3.92 24.06
C TRP A 199 -24.01 4.89 23.68
N ASP A 200 -24.16 5.94 24.49
CA ASP A 200 -24.93 7.12 24.11
C ASP A 200 -24.01 8.02 23.25
N ASP A 201 -24.58 8.79 22.31
CA ASP A 201 -23.86 9.57 21.28
C ASP A 201 -22.82 10.57 21.86
N TYR A 202 -22.80 10.77 23.17
CA TYR A 202 -21.93 11.71 23.90
C TYR A 202 -20.91 11.05 24.84
N ARG A 203 -20.85 9.72 24.93
CA ARG A 203 -19.99 8.99 25.89
C ARG A 203 -19.30 7.78 25.26
N GLU A 204 -18.56 7.99 24.18
CA GLU A 204 -17.67 6.95 23.68
C GLU A 204 -16.51 6.69 24.65
N PRO A 205 -16.06 5.43 24.80
CA PRO A 205 -15.01 5.08 25.75
C PRO A 205 -13.62 5.61 25.36
N TYR A 206 -13.52 6.33 24.24
CA TYR A 206 -12.28 6.93 23.71
C TYR A 206 -11.50 7.70 24.78
N ASP A 207 -12.16 8.59 25.54
CA ASP A 207 -11.51 9.39 26.58
C ASP A 207 -10.91 8.56 27.73
N THR A 208 -11.35 7.31 27.90
CA THR A 208 -10.87 6.42 28.96
C THR A 208 -9.89 5.39 28.46
N ILE A 209 -10.18 4.75 27.32
CA ILE A 209 -9.37 3.69 26.74
C ILE A 209 -8.22 4.29 25.91
N GLY A 210 -8.44 5.40 25.22
CA GLY A 210 -7.43 6.06 24.39
C GLY A 210 -7.51 5.74 22.90
N CYS A 211 -8.56 5.05 22.47
CA CYS A 211 -8.77 4.64 21.08
C CYS A 211 -10.27 4.45 20.79
N GLU A 212 -10.64 4.49 19.52
CA GLU A 212 -11.91 3.96 19.03
C GLU A 212 -11.87 2.45 19.22
N PHE A 213 -12.59 1.97 20.24
CA PHE A 213 -12.42 0.62 20.76
C PHE A 213 -13.28 -0.37 19.99
N PHE A 214 -12.64 -1.39 19.40
CA PHE A 214 -13.32 -2.35 18.53
C PHE A 214 -14.13 -3.38 19.31
N PRO A 215 -15.34 -3.74 18.84
CA PRO A 215 -16.03 -4.92 19.33
C PRO A 215 -15.24 -6.19 18.98
N LEU A 216 -15.46 -7.26 19.75
CA LEU A 216 -14.68 -8.50 19.67
C LEU A 216 -14.70 -9.19 18.29
N ASP A 217 -15.68 -8.93 17.43
CA ASP A 217 -15.77 -9.44 16.07
C ASP A 217 -14.91 -8.65 15.06
N GLU A 218 -14.54 -7.41 15.39
CA GLU A 218 -13.66 -6.55 14.59
C GLU A 218 -12.19 -6.64 14.99
N VAL A 219 -11.86 -7.17 16.17
CA VAL A 219 -10.47 -7.47 16.60
C VAL A 219 -9.80 -8.39 15.58
N TYR A 220 -8.55 -8.11 15.20
CA TYR A 220 -7.79 -8.94 14.26
C TYR A 220 -6.29 -8.93 14.56
N VAL A 221 -5.56 -9.87 13.95
CA VAL A 221 -4.09 -9.91 14.01
C VAL A 221 -3.51 -9.11 12.85
N ALA A 222 -2.70 -8.09 13.15
CA ALA A 222 -2.02 -7.27 12.15
C ALA A 222 -0.72 -7.93 11.66
N ASP A 223 -0.86 -9.07 10.98
CA ASP A 223 0.27 -9.74 10.33
C ASP A 223 0.60 -9.10 8.96
N ALA A 224 1.67 -9.58 8.32
CA ALA A 224 2.08 -9.04 7.03
C ALA A 224 1.02 -9.23 5.92
N ALA A 225 0.18 -10.27 6.01
CA ALA A 225 -0.87 -10.52 5.04
C ALA A 225 -2.04 -9.54 5.19
N SER A 226 -2.42 -9.18 6.43
CA SER A 226 -3.50 -8.24 6.70
C SER A 226 -3.18 -6.80 6.24
N ARG A 227 -1.90 -6.46 6.14
CA ARG A 227 -1.42 -5.12 5.74
C ARG A 227 -1.50 -4.85 4.23
N HIS A 228 -1.61 -5.89 3.39
CA HIS A 228 -1.73 -5.80 1.93
C HIS A 228 -0.73 -4.83 1.26
N VAL A 229 0.55 -4.93 1.59
CA VAL A 229 1.59 -4.06 1.03
C VAL A 229 1.92 -4.46 -0.42
N LEU A 230 1.67 -3.55 -1.38
CA LEU A 230 2.05 -3.74 -2.78
C LEU A 230 3.56 -3.76 -2.96
N TRP A 231 4.07 -4.51 -3.95
CA TRP A 231 5.49 -4.60 -4.24
C TRP A 231 6.18 -3.25 -4.42
N ARG A 232 5.53 -2.31 -5.14
CA ARG A 232 6.09 -0.97 -5.41
C ARG A 232 6.37 -0.16 -4.14
N PHE A 233 5.72 -0.48 -3.03
CA PHE A 233 5.92 0.16 -1.74
C PHE A 233 6.84 -0.69 -0.87
N GLY A 234 6.51 -1.97 -0.67
CA GLY A 234 7.30 -2.86 0.19
C GLY A 234 8.73 -3.11 -0.29
N ALA A 235 9.00 -3.08 -1.59
CA ALA A 235 10.36 -3.22 -2.13
C ALA A 235 11.24 -1.99 -1.89
N MET A 236 10.62 -0.84 -1.59
CA MET A 236 11.30 0.41 -1.27
C MET A 236 11.58 0.58 0.23
N GLU A 237 11.12 -0.37 1.04
CA GLU A 237 11.34 -0.38 2.49
C GLU A 237 12.49 -1.32 2.84
N ALA A 238 13.16 -1.02 3.95
CA ALA A 238 14.10 -1.94 4.59
C ALA A 238 13.86 -1.91 6.10
N VAL A 239 13.89 -3.09 6.71
CA VAL A 239 13.62 -3.22 8.14
C VAL A 239 14.83 -3.79 8.88
N GLU A 240 15.07 -3.25 10.06
CA GLU A 240 16.08 -3.71 11.01
C GLU A 240 15.52 -3.56 12.43
N THR A 241 15.84 -4.51 13.29
CA THR A 241 15.56 -4.43 14.73
C THR A 241 16.89 -4.40 15.46
N GLY A 242 17.18 -3.30 16.13
CA GLY A 242 18.34 -3.09 16.99
C GLY A 242 18.16 -3.66 18.40
N PRO A 243 19.26 -3.85 19.14
CA PRO A 243 19.23 -4.31 20.53
C PRO A 243 18.54 -3.33 21.49
N GLU A 244 18.38 -2.06 21.11
CA GLU A 244 17.70 -1.00 21.86
C GLU A 244 16.19 -0.89 21.56
N ASP A 245 15.67 -1.64 20.58
CA ASP A 245 14.31 -1.48 20.11
C ASP A 245 13.31 -2.19 21.02
N ALA A 246 12.27 -1.46 21.42
CA ALA A 246 11.13 -2.02 22.14
C ALA A 246 10.14 -2.74 21.20
N VAL A 247 10.06 -2.32 19.95
CA VAL A 247 9.16 -2.85 18.93
C VAL A 247 9.99 -3.32 17.74
N GLN A 248 9.70 -4.50 17.20
CA GLN A 248 10.43 -5.00 16.04
C GLN A 248 10.04 -4.23 14.77
N GLY A 249 11.04 -3.90 13.93
CA GLY A 249 10.82 -3.32 12.61
C GLY A 249 10.23 -4.38 11.66
N LEU A 250 8.91 -4.48 11.61
CA LEU A 250 8.19 -5.47 10.80
C LEU A 250 7.07 -4.80 10.01
N VAL A 251 6.70 -5.35 8.84
CA VAL A 251 5.46 -4.96 8.15
C VAL A 251 4.24 -5.28 9.02
N GLY A 252 4.26 -6.45 9.64
CA GLY A 252 3.22 -6.91 10.56
C GLY A 252 3.73 -8.10 11.35
N SER A 253 3.05 -8.43 12.45
CA SER A 253 3.42 -9.56 13.29
C SER A 253 2.22 -10.43 13.63
N PRO A 254 2.36 -11.77 13.65
CA PRO A 254 1.33 -12.66 14.19
C PRO A 254 1.05 -12.41 15.69
N GLY A 255 1.90 -11.65 16.38
CA GLY A 255 1.72 -11.25 17.77
C GLY A 255 1.05 -9.89 17.98
N TRP A 256 0.70 -9.16 16.92
CA TRP A 256 0.07 -7.84 17.05
C TRP A 256 -1.45 -7.97 16.97
N ILE A 257 -2.14 -7.88 18.11
CA ILE A 257 -3.60 -7.98 18.20
C ILE A 257 -4.19 -6.57 18.22
N VAL A 258 -4.79 -6.16 17.10
CA VAL A 258 -5.45 -4.86 16.96
C VAL A 258 -6.79 -4.87 17.70
N PHE A 259 -6.98 -3.92 18.61
CA PHE A 259 -8.20 -3.79 19.42
C PHE A 259 -8.87 -2.42 19.31
N GLY A 260 -8.32 -1.51 18.51
CA GLY A 260 -8.92 -0.22 18.24
C GLY A 260 -8.11 0.60 17.23
N ASP A 261 -8.53 1.85 17.02
CA ASP A 261 -7.81 2.83 16.20
C ASP A 261 -7.86 4.24 16.80
N ASN A 262 -7.14 5.19 16.23
CA ASN A 262 -7.10 6.58 16.71
C ASN A 262 -8.13 7.52 16.05
N GLY A 263 -9.11 6.99 15.31
CA GLY A 263 -10.04 7.77 14.47
C GLY A 263 -9.42 8.41 13.22
N GLY A 264 -8.08 8.33 13.08
CA GLY A 264 -7.31 8.82 11.94
C GLY A 264 -6.84 7.73 10.98
N GLY A 265 -7.19 6.47 11.24
CA GLY A 265 -6.82 5.30 10.44
C GLY A 265 -5.69 4.45 11.03
N ASP A 266 -4.94 4.96 12.01
CA ASP A 266 -3.85 4.21 12.65
C ASP A 266 -4.40 3.20 13.65
N ARG A 267 -3.81 2.01 13.68
CA ARG A 267 -4.32 0.90 14.48
C ARG A 267 -3.60 0.80 15.82
N ILE A 268 -4.35 0.58 16.89
CA ILE A 268 -3.81 0.33 18.22
C ILE A 268 -3.83 -1.17 18.47
N ALA A 269 -2.67 -1.72 18.83
CA ALA A 269 -2.48 -3.16 19.01
C ALA A 269 -1.76 -3.49 20.31
N VAL A 270 -2.07 -4.66 20.87
CA VAL A 270 -1.23 -5.31 21.89
C VAL A 270 -0.16 -6.12 21.17
N ASP A 271 1.11 -5.94 21.56
CA ASP A 271 2.25 -6.61 20.97
C ASP A 271 2.76 -7.77 21.84
N LEU A 272 2.64 -8.99 21.30
CA LEU A 272 3.11 -10.24 21.91
C LEU A 272 4.45 -10.72 21.35
N THR A 273 5.06 -9.93 20.48
CA THR A 273 6.33 -10.20 19.80
C THR A 273 7.23 -8.97 19.89
N PRO A 274 7.54 -8.50 21.12
CA PRO A 274 8.28 -7.27 21.31
C PRO A 274 9.69 -7.34 20.74
N GLY A 275 10.32 -6.18 20.60
CA GLY A 275 11.76 -6.07 20.35
C GLY A 275 12.60 -6.41 21.60
N PRO A 276 13.93 -6.44 21.47
CA PRO A 276 14.84 -6.85 22.55
C PRO A 276 14.74 -6.05 23.86
N GLN A 277 14.25 -4.81 23.84
CA GLN A 277 13.99 -3.99 25.04
C GLN A 277 12.50 -3.82 25.34
N GLY A 278 11.63 -4.52 24.62
CA GLY A 278 10.19 -4.40 24.80
C GLY A 278 9.62 -5.38 25.82
N HIS A 279 8.32 -5.27 26.04
CA HIS A 279 7.55 -6.07 26.97
C HIS A 279 6.44 -6.83 26.27
N VAL A 280 6.19 -8.08 26.69
CA VAL A 280 5.06 -8.85 26.17
C VAL A 280 3.77 -8.22 26.66
N GLY A 281 2.90 -7.83 25.75
CA GLY A 281 1.64 -7.15 26.07
C GLY A 281 1.74 -5.62 26.09
N GLN A 282 2.87 -5.04 25.66
CA GLN A 282 2.98 -3.60 25.43
C GLN A 282 1.98 -3.14 24.36
N VAL A 283 1.62 -1.86 24.38
CA VAL A 283 0.70 -1.29 23.40
C VAL A 283 1.48 -0.54 22.33
N VAL A 284 1.16 -0.79 21.06
CA VAL A 284 1.77 -0.17 19.90
C VAL A 284 0.72 0.50 19.01
N ILE A 285 1.15 1.53 18.27
CA ILE A 285 0.39 2.17 17.20
C ILE A 285 1.01 1.82 15.85
N ILE A 286 0.19 1.30 14.95
CA ILE A 286 0.54 0.89 13.61
C ILE A 286 0.02 1.97 12.66
N GLY A 287 0.94 2.73 12.09
CA GLY A 287 0.60 3.81 11.17
C GLY A 287 -0.02 3.27 9.87
N HIS A 288 -1.04 3.97 9.37
CA HIS A 288 -1.72 3.58 8.13
C HIS A 288 -1.04 4.11 6.86
N GLU A 289 -0.14 5.10 7.00
CA GLU A 289 0.65 5.65 5.90
C GLU A 289 1.99 4.93 5.74
N GLU A 290 2.55 4.38 6.82
CA GLU A 290 3.78 3.61 6.82
C GLU A 290 3.55 2.15 6.43
N ASN A 291 4.45 1.58 5.64
CA ASN A 291 4.39 0.15 5.28
C ASN A 291 5.08 -0.76 6.31
N VAL A 292 5.93 -0.20 7.17
CA VAL A 292 6.79 -0.93 8.11
C VAL A 292 6.85 -0.26 9.47
N GLY A 293 7.04 -1.08 10.51
CA GLY A 293 7.20 -0.64 11.89
C GLY A 293 5.87 -0.35 12.60
N ALA A 294 6.01 -0.09 13.89
CA ALA A 294 4.97 0.42 14.77
C ALA A 294 5.63 1.26 15.88
N GLY A 295 4.91 2.26 16.39
CA GLY A 295 5.37 3.10 17.50
C GLY A 295 4.93 2.52 18.84
N LEU A 296 5.80 2.55 19.86
CA LEU A 296 5.43 2.16 21.23
C LEU A 296 4.52 3.24 21.84
N VAL A 297 3.34 2.87 22.32
CA VAL A 297 2.41 3.79 23.00
C VAL A 297 2.60 3.71 24.52
N ALA A 298 2.57 2.50 25.07
CA ALA A 298 2.64 2.24 26.50
C ALA A 298 3.28 0.89 26.79
N ASP A 299 3.87 0.74 27.98
CA ASP A 299 4.56 -0.50 28.36
C ASP A 299 3.58 -1.65 28.70
N SER A 300 2.31 -1.32 28.96
CA SER A 300 1.19 -2.25 29.18
C SER A 300 -0.16 -1.56 28.94
N LEU A 301 -1.25 -2.33 28.85
CA LEU A 301 -2.61 -1.76 28.78
C LEU A 301 -2.97 -1.01 30.08
N THR A 302 -2.48 -1.50 31.22
CA THR A 302 -2.66 -0.80 32.51
C THR A 302 -1.99 0.58 32.45
N ASP A 303 -0.74 0.67 32.00
CA ASP A 303 -0.01 1.94 31.83
C ASP A 303 -0.78 2.91 30.93
N MET A 304 -1.24 2.41 29.78
CA MET A 304 -2.02 3.19 28.81
C MET A 304 -3.27 3.82 29.44
N VAL A 305 -4.12 3.00 30.09
CA VAL A 305 -5.41 3.45 30.64
C VAL A 305 -5.22 4.33 31.87
N VAL A 306 -4.29 3.96 32.77
CA VAL A 306 -4.07 4.71 34.01
C VAL A 306 -3.53 6.11 33.71
N HIS A 307 -2.51 6.19 32.85
CA HIS A 307 -1.75 7.42 32.58
C HIS A 307 -2.19 8.18 31.33
N ARG A 308 -3.15 7.65 30.57
CA ARG A 308 -3.70 8.28 29.36
C ARG A 308 -2.63 8.52 28.27
N HIS A 309 -1.79 7.51 28.05
CA HIS A 309 -0.81 7.51 26.97
C HIS A 309 -1.49 7.09 25.67
N PHE A 310 -1.78 8.04 24.77
CA PHE A 310 -2.57 7.78 23.55
C PHE A 310 -1.78 7.97 22.25
N ASP A 311 -0.63 8.66 22.33
CA ASP A 311 0.22 8.93 21.18
C ASP A 311 1.44 7.99 21.17
N GLY A 312 1.92 7.67 19.97
CA GLY A 312 3.17 6.94 19.79
C GLY A 312 4.37 7.71 20.37
N ARG A 313 5.17 7.04 21.19
CA ARG A 313 6.45 7.58 21.67
C ARG A 313 7.44 7.61 20.50
N PRO A 314 8.18 8.71 20.31
CA PRO A 314 9.21 8.76 19.28
C PRO A 314 10.27 7.70 19.58
N VAL A 315 10.45 6.78 18.63
CA VAL A 315 11.50 5.76 18.70
C VAL A 315 12.85 6.45 18.50
N ARG A 316 13.79 6.20 19.41
CA ARG A 316 15.19 6.64 19.22
C ARG A 316 15.78 5.86 18.05
N ARG A 317 15.88 6.50 16.88
CA ARG A 317 16.65 5.93 15.77
C ARG A 317 18.12 5.92 16.14
N ALA A 318 18.74 4.76 16.18
CA ALA A 318 20.19 4.67 16.24
C ALA A 318 20.81 5.34 15.02
N GLU A 319 21.98 5.98 15.21
CA GLU A 319 22.78 6.56 14.13
C GLU A 319 23.42 5.43 13.30
N ARG A 320 22.63 4.81 12.42
CA ARG A 320 23.09 3.81 11.47
C ARG A 320 22.98 4.35 10.04
N PRO A 321 23.89 3.97 9.14
CA PRO A 321 23.74 4.29 7.71
C PRO A 321 22.38 3.78 7.21
N PRO A 322 21.63 4.58 6.44
CA PRO A 322 20.29 4.20 6.04
C PRO A 322 20.34 3.02 5.06
N LEU A 323 19.58 1.98 5.35
CA LEU A 323 19.45 0.79 4.49
C LEU A 323 18.77 1.14 3.15
N VAL A 324 18.01 2.23 3.12
CA VAL A 324 17.36 2.80 1.93
C VAL A 324 18.03 4.12 1.57
N ALA A 325 18.60 4.19 0.36
CA ALA A 325 19.25 5.39 -0.14
C ALA A 325 18.45 6.02 -1.28
N HIS A 326 18.29 7.35 -1.20
CA HIS A 326 17.74 8.17 -2.27
C HIS A 326 18.82 9.06 -2.85
N VAL A 327 19.21 8.80 -4.10
CA VAL A 327 20.12 9.62 -4.88
C VAL A 327 19.27 10.48 -5.81
N ASN A 328 19.25 11.78 -5.54
CA ASN A 328 18.45 12.74 -6.31
C ASN A 328 18.96 14.16 -6.03
N ARG A 329 18.37 15.18 -6.67
CA ARG A 329 18.78 16.59 -6.48
C ARG A 329 18.70 17.14 -5.05
N ALA A 330 17.95 16.52 -4.14
CA ALA A 330 17.65 17.00 -2.78
C ALA A 330 18.21 16.13 -1.65
N SER A 331 18.54 14.86 -1.93
CA SER A 331 19.02 13.88 -0.93
C SER A 331 20.53 13.62 -1.10
N LEU A 332 20.94 12.40 -1.47
CA LEU A 332 22.35 12.07 -1.65
C LEU A 332 22.87 12.57 -3.00
N PRO A 333 24.12 13.09 -3.06
CA PRO A 333 24.67 13.73 -4.25
C PRO A 333 25.32 12.74 -5.24
N SER A 334 25.43 11.46 -4.91
CA SER A 334 26.00 10.44 -5.81
C SER A 334 25.69 9.01 -5.35
N VAL A 335 25.95 8.03 -6.22
CA VAL A 335 25.81 6.59 -5.91
C VAL A 335 26.91 6.13 -4.96
N GLU A 336 28.12 6.70 -5.05
CA GLU A 336 29.23 6.45 -4.11
C GLU A 336 28.85 6.84 -2.68
N ALA A 337 28.13 7.96 -2.49
CA ALA A 337 27.69 8.40 -1.18
C ALA A 337 26.66 7.46 -0.53
N ALA A 338 25.93 6.70 -1.35
CA ALA A 338 24.99 5.68 -0.90
C ALA A 338 25.67 4.33 -0.60
N ALA A 339 26.87 4.08 -1.13
CA ALA A 339 27.47 2.75 -1.13
C ALA A 339 28.02 2.35 0.26
N HIS A 340 27.36 1.37 0.89
CA HIS A 340 27.88 0.65 2.05
C HIS A 340 27.35 -0.79 2.07
N ALA A 341 28.01 -1.69 2.80
CA ALA A 341 27.68 -3.13 2.81
C ALA A 341 26.27 -3.47 3.32
N GLY A 342 25.64 -2.54 4.05
CA GLY A 342 24.27 -2.65 4.53
C GLY A 342 23.22 -2.12 3.56
N LEU A 343 23.61 -1.47 2.46
CA LEU A 343 22.66 -0.87 1.52
C LEU A 343 21.78 -1.96 0.91
N GLU A 344 20.49 -1.69 0.93
CA GLU A 344 19.44 -2.67 0.68
C GLU A 344 18.54 -2.23 -0.47
N VAL A 345 18.25 -0.92 -0.54
CA VAL A 345 17.43 -0.28 -1.56
C VAL A 345 18.15 0.96 -2.10
N LEU A 346 18.30 1.05 -3.42
CA LEU A 346 18.80 2.23 -4.11
C LEU A 346 17.70 2.84 -4.99
N SER A 347 17.33 4.09 -4.71
CA SER A 347 16.37 4.87 -5.50
C SER A 347 17.09 6.05 -6.14
N ILE A 348 17.17 6.06 -7.47
CA ILE A 348 17.71 7.17 -8.26
C ILE A 348 16.53 7.98 -8.80
N GLY A 349 16.25 9.09 -8.12
CA GLY A 349 15.16 9.98 -8.46
C GLY A 349 15.55 11.02 -9.51
N VAL A 350 14.77 12.11 -9.58
CA VAL A 350 15.02 13.22 -10.50
C VAL A 350 16.47 13.72 -10.38
N TRP A 351 17.16 13.70 -11.53
CA TRP A 351 18.57 14.06 -11.67
C TRP A 351 18.73 15.04 -12.81
N GLU A 352 19.52 16.10 -12.59
CA GLU A 352 19.71 17.19 -13.55
C GLU A 352 21.17 17.29 -14.03
N LYS A 353 22.05 16.41 -13.53
CA LYS A 353 23.48 16.36 -13.88
C LYS A 353 23.78 15.21 -14.83
N GLU A 354 25.06 14.95 -15.07
CA GLU A 354 25.50 13.77 -15.84
C GLU A 354 24.89 12.48 -15.27
N PRO A 355 24.45 11.55 -16.13
CA PRO A 355 23.95 10.26 -15.71
C PRO A 355 24.93 9.50 -14.81
N LEU A 356 24.38 8.71 -13.89
CA LEU A 356 25.10 8.06 -12.81
C LEU A 356 25.52 6.65 -13.19
N SER A 357 26.76 6.26 -12.86
CA SER A 357 27.20 4.86 -12.93
C SER A 357 26.82 4.12 -11.65
N LEU A 358 26.44 2.85 -11.81
CA LEU A 358 26.16 1.90 -10.73
C LEU A 358 27.45 1.22 -10.23
N ALA A 359 28.61 1.54 -10.79
CA ALA A 359 29.89 0.94 -10.39
C ALA A 359 30.20 0.94 -8.89
N PRO A 360 29.88 2.00 -8.12
CA PRO A 360 30.16 2.02 -6.68
C PRO A 360 29.37 0.99 -5.86
N VAL A 361 28.25 0.50 -6.39
CA VAL A 361 27.36 -0.45 -5.70
C VAL A 361 27.46 -1.87 -6.24
N PHE A 362 28.41 -2.14 -7.14
CA PHE A 362 28.69 -3.50 -7.60
C PHE A 362 29.15 -4.39 -6.44
N GLY A 363 28.61 -5.60 -6.38
CA GLY A 363 28.97 -6.60 -5.37
C GLY A 363 28.47 -6.31 -3.95
N LEU A 364 27.61 -5.29 -3.77
CA LEU A 364 26.96 -5.09 -2.47
C LEU A 364 26.04 -6.28 -2.16
N PRO A 365 26.24 -6.96 -1.02
CA PRO A 365 25.62 -8.27 -0.77
C PRO A 365 24.13 -8.19 -0.43
N ARG A 366 23.63 -7.00 -0.05
CA ARG A 366 22.25 -6.80 0.40
C ARG A 366 21.41 -5.95 -0.55
N LEU A 367 22.01 -5.39 -1.62
CA LEU A 367 21.29 -4.54 -2.56
C LEU A 367 20.31 -5.40 -3.37
N ARG A 368 19.04 -5.33 -2.99
CA ARG A 368 17.96 -6.14 -3.58
C ARG A 368 17.00 -5.32 -4.44
N THR A 369 17.00 -4.00 -4.29
CA THR A 369 16.09 -3.12 -5.02
C THR A 369 16.86 -2.02 -5.73
N LEU A 370 16.56 -1.84 -7.02
CA LEU A 370 16.96 -0.67 -7.79
C LEU A 370 15.71 -0.03 -8.42
N CYS A 371 15.53 1.26 -8.18
CA CYS A 371 14.56 2.10 -8.90
C CYS A 371 15.32 3.26 -9.55
N ALA A 372 15.06 3.55 -10.83
CA ALA A 372 15.69 4.66 -11.53
C ALA A 372 14.68 5.47 -12.35
N TYR A 373 14.86 6.78 -12.38
CA TYR A 373 14.08 7.71 -13.20
C TYR A 373 14.65 7.79 -14.64
N PRO A 374 13.85 8.29 -15.63
CA PRO A 374 14.29 8.45 -17.01
C PRO A 374 15.59 9.23 -17.16
N GLY A 375 16.54 8.67 -17.92
CA GLY A 375 17.80 9.31 -18.28
C GLY A 375 18.81 9.45 -17.14
N THR A 376 18.59 8.78 -16.01
CA THR A 376 19.46 8.94 -14.83
C THR A 376 20.65 7.98 -14.80
N LEU A 377 20.60 6.88 -15.56
CA LEU A 377 21.65 5.87 -15.62
C LEU A 377 22.62 6.15 -16.77
N ALA A 378 23.92 6.09 -16.51
CA ALA A 378 24.95 6.24 -17.54
C ALA A 378 24.96 5.07 -18.53
N ASP A 379 24.77 3.86 -18.02
CA ASP A 379 24.61 2.65 -18.83
C ASP A 379 23.64 1.68 -18.12
N PRO A 380 22.42 1.48 -18.64
CA PRO A 380 21.48 0.51 -18.09
C PRO A 380 22.04 -0.92 -18.02
N CYS A 381 22.96 -1.32 -18.90
CA CYS A 381 23.53 -2.67 -18.92
C CYS A 381 24.37 -2.98 -17.67
N GLU A 382 24.83 -1.97 -16.92
CA GLU A 382 25.51 -2.15 -15.63
C GLU A 382 24.64 -2.89 -14.61
N ILE A 383 23.32 -2.85 -14.75
CA ILE A 383 22.36 -3.55 -13.88
C ILE A 383 22.60 -5.06 -13.86
N SER A 384 23.07 -5.65 -14.97
CA SER A 384 23.42 -7.08 -15.05
C SER A 384 24.49 -7.51 -14.04
N ARG A 385 25.28 -6.56 -13.52
CA ARG A 385 26.32 -6.80 -12.50
C ARG A 385 25.79 -6.77 -11.06
N LEU A 386 24.52 -6.43 -10.87
CA LEU A 386 23.84 -6.43 -9.56
C LEU A 386 23.18 -7.80 -9.34
N THR A 387 23.93 -8.72 -8.73
CA THR A 387 23.56 -10.16 -8.67
C THR A 387 22.50 -10.51 -7.63
N HIS A 388 22.10 -9.57 -6.77
CA HIS A 388 21.17 -9.82 -5.65
C HIS A 388 19.83 -9.10 -5.80
N LEU A 389 19.55 -8.51 -6.97
CA LEU A 389 18.29 -7.82 -7.20
C LEU A 389 17.09 -8.78 -7.16
N GLU A 390 16.12 -8.45 -6.31
CA GLU A 390 14.79 -9.04 -6.25
C GLU A 390 13.74 -8.15 -6.94
N TYR A 391 13.92 -6.83 -6.90
CA TYR A 391 13.02 -5.84 -7.52
C TYR A 391 13.80 -4.85 -8.38
N LEU A 392 13.32 -4.65 -9.61
CA LEU A 392 13.84 -3.67 -10.54
C LEU A 392 12.71 -2.81 -11.09
N GLN A 393 12.81 -1.50 -10.91
CA GLN A 393 11.89 -0.55 -11.51
C GLN A 393 12.65 0.42 -12.41
N LEU A 394 12.32 0.41 -13.70
CA LEU A 394 12.93 1.27 -14.70
C LEU A 394 11.88 1.90 -15.60
N PRO A 395 12.20 3.01 -16.26
CA PRO A 395 11.36 3.58 -17.30
C PRO A 395 11.39 2.73 -18.58
N PRO A 396 10.44 2.94 -19.51
CA PRO A 396 10.32 2.12 -20.72
C PRO A 396 11.58 2.08 -21.60
N ALA A 397 12.31 3.19 -21.70
CA ALA A 397 13.50 3.29 -22.55
C ALA A 397 14.66 2.44 -22.02
N GLU A 398 14.93 2.50 -20.71
CA GLU A 398 15.98 1.73 -20.05
C GLU A 398 15.65 0.23 -20.03
N TRP A 399 14.37 -0.13 -19.86
CA TRP A 399 13.92 -1.52 -20.04
C TRP A 399 14.21 -2.03 -21.46
N ARG A 400 13.95 -1.22 -22.49
CA ARG A 400 14.24 -1.60 -23.88
C ARG A 400 15.73 -1.87 -24.09
N VAL A 401 16.61 -1.01 -23.55
CA VAL A 401 18.08 -1.23 -23.61
C VAL A 401 18.47 -2.56 -22.99
N LEU A 402 17.92 -2.90 -21.82
CA LEU A 402 18.21 -4.18 -21.16
C LEU A 402 17.70 -5.40 -21.94
N LEU A 403 16.49 -5.31 -22.50
CA LEU A 403 15.90 -6.39 -23.29
C LEU A 403 16.70 -6.64 -24.58
N ASP A 404 17.02 -5.56 -25.30
CA ASP A 404 17.77 -5.65 -26.57
C ASP A 404 19.20 -6.17 -26.37
N ALA A 405 19.80 -5.90 -25.20
CA ALA A 405 21.12 -6.39 -24.82
C ALA A 405 21.12 -7.77 -24.15
N GLU A 406 19.95 -8.41 -23.97
CA GLU A 406 19.79 -9.66 -23.21
C GLU A 406 20.39 -9.58 -21.78
N ALA A 407 20.33 -8.40 -21.18
CA ALA A 407 21.01 -8.07 -19.92
C ALA A 407 20.07 -8.01 -18.71
N VAL A 408 18.80 -8.45 -18.86
CA VAL A 408 17.82 -8.49 -17.76
C VAL A 408 18.28 -9.49 -16.68
N PRO A 409 18.43 -9.08 -15.41
CA PRO A 409 18.90 -9.98 -14.35
C PRO A 409 17.92 -11.12 -14.12
N THR A 410 18.34 -12.38 -14.18
CA THR A 410 17.42 -13.54 -14.08
C THR A 410 16.85 -13.81 -12.68
N GLY A 411 17.38 -13.13 -11.65
CA GLY A 411 17.00 -13.33 -10.25
C GLY A 411 15.81 -12.50 -9.76
N LEU A 412 15.22 -11.67 -10.62
CA LEU A 412 14.13 -10.79 -10.21
C LEU A 412 12.88 -11.58 -9.80
N LEU A 413 12.30 -11.20 -8.67
CA LEU A 413 11.02 -11.69 -8.18
C LEU A 413 9.86 -10.83 -8.68
N ALA A 414 10.14 -9.55 -8.94
CA ALA A 414 9.17 -8.59 -9.42
C ALA A 414 9.84 -7.48 -10.24
N ALA A 415 9.09 -6.85 -11.14
CA ALA A 415 9.58 -5.75 -11.97
C ALA A 415 8.53 -4.64 -12.12
N GLY A 416 8.95 -3.39 -12.08
CA GLY A 416 8.10 -2.23 -12.33
C GLY A 416 8.49 -1.48 -13.61
N ILE A 417 7.50 -0.91 -14.30
CA ILE A 417 7.74 0.03 -15.39
C ILE A 417 7.33 1.43 -14.90
N GLU A 418 8.30 2.32 -14.70
CA GLU A 418 8.08 3.71 -14.29
C GLU A 418 7.64 4.54 -15.50
N ALA A 419 6.38 4.36 -15.90
CA ALA A 419 5.76 5.08 -17.00
C ALA A 419 5.21 6.43 -16.54
N HIS A 420 5.42 7.47 -17.34
CA HIS A 420 4.83 8.78 -17.12
C HIS A 420 3.33 8.73 -17.45
N ARG A 421 2.49 8.75 -16.41
CA ARG A 421 1.02 8.53 -16.45
C ARG A 421 0.25 9.15 -17.62
N GLN A 422 0.67 10.33 -18.11
CA GLN A 422 0.00 11.04 -19.21
C GLN A 422 0.71 11.00 -20.56
N ARG A 423 2.01 10.66 -20.59
CA ARG A 423 2.82 10.72 -21.82
C ARG A 423 2.95 9.35 -22.45
N ASP A 424 3.14 8.32 -21.63
CA ASP A 424 3.32 6.97 -22.11
C ASP A 424 1.95 6.33 -22.36
N ASN A 425 1.83 5.61 -23.48
CA ASN A 425 0.61 4.89 -23.81
C ASN A 425 0.56 3.58 -23.00
N PRO A 426 -0.47 3.36 -22.15
CA PRO A 426 -0.56 2.14 -21.36
C PRO A 426 -0.56 0.86 -22.19
N LEU A 427 -1.06 0.87 -23.43
CA LEU A 427 -1.02 -0.28 -24.32
C LEU A 427 0.41 -0.64 -24.73
N GLN A 428 1.26 0.36 -24.96
CA GLN A 428 2.68 0.16 -25.24
C GLN A 428 3.43 -0.33 -23.99
N THR A 429 3.09 0.21 -22.80
CA THR A 429 3.60 -0.29 -21.53
C THR A 429 3.22 -1.76 -21.31
N ILE A 430 1.99 -2.17 -21.66
CA ILE A 430 1.55 -3.56 -21.56
C ILE A 430 2.31 -4.46 -22.54
N ALA A 431 2.57 -4.00 -23.76
CA ALA A 431 3.40 -4.76 -24.71
C ALA A 431 4.80 -5.02 -24.14
N LEU A 432 5.46 -3.98 -23.61
CA LEU A 432 6.75 -4.10 -22.94
C LEU A 432 6.68 -5.02 -21.71
N ALA A 433 5.63 -4.90 -20.89
CA ALA A 433 5.40 -5.77 -19.75
C ALA A 433 5.27 -7.24 -20.18
N ASN A 434 4.59 -7.52 -21.29
CA ASN A 434 4.43 -8.87 -21.81
C ASN A 434 5.75 -9.46 -22.32
N GLU A 435 6.66 -8.66 -22.87
CA GLU A 435 8.02 -9.11 -23.20
C GLU A 435 8.78 -9.51 -21.94
N ILE A 436 8.71 -8.70 -20.89
CA ILE A 436 9.34 -9.02 -19.58
C ILE A 436 8.72 -10.29 -19.00
N LEU A 437 7.38 -10.40 -18.94
CA LEU A 437 6.69 -11.58 -18.42
C LEU A 437 7.05 -12.85 -19.20
N ALA A 438 7.17 -12.77 -20.52
CA ALA A 438 7.55 -13.89 -21.37
C ALA A 438 8.95 -14.43 -21.04
N LEU A 439 9.92 -13.55 -20.75
CA LEU A 439 11.28 -13.96 -20.33
C LEU A 439 11.28 -14.81 -19.06
N TYR A 440 10.30 -14.59 -18.18
CA TYR A 440 10.14 -15.34 -16.92
C TYR A 440 9.08 -16.45 -17.01
N GLY A 441 8.56 -16.74 -18.22
CA GLY A 441 7.53 -17.76 -18.42
C GLY A 441 6.22 -17.46 -17.69
N ARG A 442 5.90 -16.19 -17.46
CA ARG A 442 4.70 -15.77 -16.73
C ARG A 442 3.51 -15.54 -17.66
N PRO A 443 2.27 -15.79 -17.19
CA PRO A 443 1.07 -15.44 -17.95
C PRO A 443 1.05 -13.98 -18.40
N LEU A 444 0.78 -13.77 -19.69
CA LEU A 444 0.74 -12.45 -20.30
C LEU A 444 -0.55 -11.69 -19.93
N ILE A 445 -0.48 -10.36 -19.97
CA ILE A 445 -1.62 -9.47 -19.87
C ILE A 445 -2.31 -9.41 -21.25
N THR A 446 -3.28 -10.30 -21.47
CA THR A 446 -4.00 -10.42 -22.75
C THR A 446 -5.45 -9.95 -22.69
N GLY A 447 -5.96 -9.62 -21.51
CA GLY A 447 -7.35 -9.20 -21.29
C GLY A 447 -7.62 -7.78 -21.77
N ILE A 448 -7.47 -7.51 -23.07
CA ILE A 448 -7.77 -6.22 -23.68
C ILE A 448 -8.99 -6.39 -24.59
N THR A 449 -10.13 -5.83 -24.17
CA THR A 449 -11.34 -5.77 -25.00
C THR A 449 -11.41 -4.44 -25.72
N VAL A 450 -11.66 -4.45 -27.03
CA VAL A 450 -11.77 -3.23 -27.83
C VAL A 450 -13.23 -2.98 -28.18
N LEU A 451 -13.72 -1.79 -27.84
CA LEU A 451 -15.03 -1.29 -28.21
C LEU A 451 -14.85 -0.07 -29.13
N GLU A 452 -15.58 -0.02 -30.23
CA GLU A 452 -15.55 1.11 -31.16
C GLU A 452 -16.95 1.71 -31.31
N GLY A 453 -17.01 3.03 -31.43
CA GLY A 453 -18.25 3.75 -31.63
C GLY A 453 -18.03 5.25 -31.75
N THR A 454 -19.12 6.00 -31.94
CA THR A 454 -19.08 7.45 -31.97
C THR A 454 -19.27 8.00 -30.56
N ALA A 455 -18.38 8.91 -30.13
CA ALA A 455 -18.55 9.57 -28.85
C ALA A 455 -19.79 10.51 -28.86
N SER A 456 -20.16 11.08 -30.02
CA SER A 456 -21.33 11.95 -30.20
C SER A 456 -22.65 11.28 -29.83
#